data_AF-A0A2V8KMS3-F1
#
_entry.id   AF-A0A2V8KMS3-F1
#
_cell.length_a   1.000
_cell.length_b   1.000
_cell.length_c   1.000
_cell.angle_alpha   90.00
_cell.angle_beta   90.00
_cell.angle_gamma   90.00
#
_symmetry.space_group_name_H-M   'P 1'
#
loop_
_entity.id
_entity.type
_entity.pdbx_description
1 polymer ?
#
loop_
_entity_poly.entity_id
_entity_poly.type
_entity_poly.pdbx_seq_one_letter_code
_entity_poly.pdbx_strand_id
1 'polypeptide(L)' 'MNEKFGVYRSLCCGCEIVITKGAIFPRCPDHPVYTLWKLLPEEAMTEITGKKKSKSKPAA' A
#
# COMPACT_ATOMS: atom_id res chain seq x y z
N MET A 1 -16.33 -7.33 -0.38
CA MET A 1 -15.61 -8.42 -1.07
C MET A 1 -14.77 -7.79 -2.16
N ASN A 2 -13.52 -8.22 -2.34
CA ASN A 2 -12.63 -7.59 -3.31
C ASN A 2 -12.72 -8.26 -4.69
N GLU A 3 -12.84 -7.51 -5.78
CA GLU A 3 -13.06 -8.08 -7.13
C GLU A 3 -11.78 -8.24 -7.96
N LYS A 4 -10.68 -7.60 -7.55
CA LYS A 4 -9.42 -7.52 -8.30
C LYS A 4 -8.23 -7.99 -7.46
N PHE A 5 -7.46 -8.96 -7.95
CA PHE A 5 -6.18 -9.30 -7.33
C PHE A 5 -5.21 -8.10 -7.43
N GLY A 6 -4.50 -7.78 -6.35
CA GLY A 6 -3.50 -6.73 -6.39
C GLY A 6 -2.91 -6.39 -5.02
N VAL A 7 -1.96 -5.44 -5.04
CA VAL A 7 -1.36 -4.88 -3.82
C VAL A 7 -2.21 -3.72 -3.36
N TYR A 8 -2.65 -3.77 -2.11
CA TYR A 8 -3.40 -2.70 -1.47
C TYR A 8 -2.56 -2.07 -0.40
N ARG A 9 -2.60 -0.74 -0.33
CA ARG A 9 -1.95 0.04 0.71
C ARG A 9 -2.98 0.61 1.67
N SER A 10 -2.74 0.43 2.96
CA SER A 10 -3.55 1.03 4.02
C SER A 10 -3.32 2.54 4.07
N LEU A 11 -4.39 3.30 4.27
CA LEU A 11 -4.32 4.76 4.40
C LEU A 11 -3.87 5.23 5.78
N CYS A 12 -3.96 4.39 6.81
CA CYS A 12 -3.59 4.76 8.18
C CYS A 12 -2.09 4.62 8.43
N CYS A 13 -1.54 3.45 8.19
CA CYS A 13 -0.17 3.05 8.55
C CYS A 13 0.74 2.97 7.30
N GLY A 14 0.16 3.01 6.10
CA GLY A 14 0.91 2.86 4.85
C GLY A 14 1.38 1.44 4.59
N CYS A 15 0.96 0.46 5.40
CA CYS A 15 1.22 -0.97 5.21
C CYS A 15 0.62 -1.48 3.89
N GLU A 16 1.32 -2.38 3.24
CA GLU A 16 0.94 -2.97 1.96
C GLU A 16 0.61 -4.45 2.16
N ILE A 17 -0.45 -4.91 1.52
CA ILE A 17 -0.88 -6.31 1.56
C ILE A 17 -1.26 -6.78 0.16
N VAL A 18 -1.04 -8.07 -0.10
CA VAL A 18 -1.52 -8.72 -1.31
C VAL A 18 -2.89 -9.31 -1.01
N ILE A 19 -3.93 -8.84 -1.71
CA ILE A 19 -5.30 -9.36 -1.56
C ILE A 19 -5.67 -10.09 -2.84
N THR A 20 -6.15 -11.32 -2.68
CA THR A 20 -6.70 -12.12 -3.76
C THR A 20 -8.14 -11.75 -4.08
N LYS A 21 -8.58 -12.07 -5.30
CA LYS A 21 -9.99 -11.90 -5.68
C LYS A 21 -10.88 -12.69 -4.72
N GLY A 22 -11.89 -12.04 -4.20
CA GLY A 22 -12.85 -12.58 -3.24
C GLY A 22 -12.45 -12.47 -1.78
N ALA A 23 -11.20 -12.09 -1.46
CA ALA A 23 -10.76 -11.96 -0.09
C ALA A 23 -11.32 -10.69 0.61
N ILE A 24 -11.38 -10.75 1.94
CA ILE A 24 -11.81 -9.66 2.81
C ILE A 24 -10.58 -8.86 3.23
N PHE A 25 -10.72 -7.53 3.30
CA PHE A 25 -9.65 -6.68 3.78
C PHE A 25 -9.44 -6.89 5.30
N PRO A 26 -8.22 -7.23 5.74
CA PRO A 26 -7.91 -7.32 7.16
C PRO A 26 -7.93 -5.91 7.79
N ARG A 27 -8.01 -5.86 9.13
CA ARG A 27 -7.75 -4.62 9.88
C ARG A 27 -6.24 -4.36 9.90
N CYS A 28 -5.79 -3.09 9.92
CA CYS A 28 -4.38 -2.78 10.15
C CYS A 28 -4.02 -3.31 11.55
N PRO A 29 -2.93 -4.10 11.69
CA PRO A 29 -2.54 -4.68 12.98
C PRO A 29 -2.16 -3.61 14.00
N ASP A 30 -1.72 -2.45 13.52
CA ASP A 30 -1.24 -1.32 14.34
C ASP A 30 -2.38 -0.36 14.73
N HIS A 31 -3.48 -0.37 13.97
CA HIS A 31 -4.60 0.57 14.16
C HIS A 31 -5.93 -0.20 14.19
N PRO A 32 -6.56 -0.38 15.37
CA PRO A 32 -7.83 -1.12 15.51
C PRO A 32 -9.07 -0.34 15.00
N VAL A 33 -8.90 0.62 14.11
CA VAL A 33 -9.96 1.48 13.55
C VAL A 33 -10.24 1.07 12.10
N TYR A 34 -11.39 1.48 11.54
CA TYR A 34 -11.79 1.25 10.15
C TYR A 34 -10.60 1.50 9.19
N THR A 35 -9.97 0.42 8.73
CA THR A 35 -8.80 0.48 7.87
C THR A 35 -9.26 0.55 6.43
N LEU A 36 -9.03 1.69 5.79
CA LEU A 36 -9.26 1.86 4.37
C LEU A 36 -8.04 1.38 3.59
N TRP A 37 -8.28 0.49 2.65
CA TRP A 37 -7.27 -0.09 1.76
C TRP A 37 -7.47 0.46 0.35
N LYS A 38 -6.42 1.02 -0.23
CA LYS A 38 -6.42 1.55 -1.59
C LYS A 38 -5.61 0.64 -2.50
N LEU A 39 -6.19 0.17 -3.59
CA LEU A 39 -5.47 -0.59 -4.60
C LEU A 39 -4.38 0.29 -5.20
N LEU A 40 -3.14 -0.19 -5.19
CA LEU A 40 -2.05 0.48 -5.85
C LEU A 40 -2.07 0.14 -7.35
N PRO A 41 -1.89 1.14 -8.23
CA PRO A 41 -1.70 0.89 -9.66
C PRO A 41 -0.42 0.09 -9.88
N GLU A 42 -0.39 -0.75 -10.91
CA GLU A 42 0.74 -1.63 -11.22
C GLU A 42 2.05 -0.86 -11.42
N GLU A 43 1.95 0.38 -11.92
CA GLU A 43 3.08 1.30 -12.11
C GLU A 43 3.76 1.67 -10.78
N ALA A 44 3.00 1.78 -9.69
CA ALA A 44 3.53 2.08 -8.36
C ALA A 44 4.28 0.90 -7.74
N MET A 45 4.13 -0.32 -8.28
CA MET A 45 4.87 -1.49 -7.81
C MET A 45 6.36 -1.44 -8.15
N THR A 46 6.76 -0.57 -9.08
CA THR A 46 8.18 -0.37 -9.43
C THR A 46 8.92 0.53 -8.43
N GLU A 47 8.21 1.33 -7.62
CA GLU A 47 8.83 2.19 -6.61
C GLU A 47 9.14 1.44 -5.29
N ILE A 48 8.67 0.19 -5.14
CA ILE A 48 8.83 -0.56 -3.88
C ILE A 48 10.17 -1.33 -3.80
N THR A 49 10.81 -1.62 -4.94
CA THR A 49 12.18 -2.18 -4.97
C THR A 49 13.26 -1.10 -5.00
N GLY A 50 12.87 0.15 -5.26
CA GLY A 50 13.74 1.31 -5.30
C GLY A 50 13.62 2.16 -4.03
N LYS A 51 14.39 1.80 -3.01
CA LYS A 51 15.02 2.72 -2.03
C LYS A 51 14.46 4.16 -2.01
N LYS A 52 13.85 4.55 -0.88
CA LYS A 52 13.85 5.92 -0.31
C LYS A 52 14.18 7.01 -1.35
N LYS A 53 13.16 7.69 -1.90
CA LYS A 53 13.33 9.06 -2.37
C LYS A 53 13.58 9.96 -1.15
N SER A 54 14.76 9.86 -0.56
CA SER A 54 15.34 10.93 0.23
C SER A 54 15.55 12.10 -0.73
N LYS A 55 14.69 13.11 -0.63
CA LYS A 55 14.92 14.42 -1.21
C LYS A 55 16.20 15.00 -0.61
N SER A 56 17.35 14.72 -1.20
CA SER A 56 18.57 15.48 -0.96
C SER A 56 18.82 16.31 -2.21
N LYS A 57 18.31 17.54 -2.16
CA LYS A 57 18.75 18.65 -3.01
C LYS A 57 20.23 18.92 -2.67
N PRO A 58 21.19 18.88 -3.60
CA PRO A 58 22.37 19.70 -3.45
C PRO A 58 22.06 21.05 -4.09
N ALA A 59 22.18 22.10 -3.27
CA ALA A 59 22.38 23.45 -3.75
C ALA A 59 23.90 23.68 -3.79
N ALA A 60 24.44 24.03 -4.95
CA ALA A 60 25.61 24.90 -5.20
C ALA A 60 25.94 24.84 -6.69
#